data_AF-A0A963W9M7-F1
#
_entry.id   AF-A0A963W9M7-F1
#
_cell.length_a   1.000
_cell.length_b   1.000
_cell.length_c   1.000
_cell.angle_alpha   90.00
_cell.angle_beta   90.00
_cell.angle_gamma   90.00
#
_symmetry.space_group_name_H-M   'P 1'
#
loop_
_entity.id
_entity.type
_entity.pdbx_description
1 polymer ?
#
loop_
_entity_poly.entity_id
_entity_poly.type
_entity_poly.pdbx_seq_one_letter_code
_entity_poly.pdbx_strand_id
1 'polypeptide(L)'
;MRPCSRLAAALALVLACAPVPLLAQEVADQRPALALMGTVPIYWGEAAGIDDVLAGTAHRHWARAELERDFALVPLDYLSAEALAGQTTLLMAQPRGLSAEENVALDAWVRQGGRLLLFADPLMTGESRFPLGDRRRPQDVALLSPLLARWGLELTFDEVQPAGPQLADHFGDPLPVQMRGVWRDLGTTRECAIPGDGLLAHCVIGAGQVLLVADAAMLDIDGPREHAVAALHWLVEHGLGMTREMARDSAGESTPQGENASISGTYRAPDAHGGHDSSP
;
A
#
# COMPACT_ATOMS: atom_id res chain seq x y z
N MET A 1 -23.13 -21.35 88.62
CA MET A 1 -23.17 -19.87 88.53
C MET A 1 -22.29 -19.45 87.35
N ARG A 2 -22.83 -18.73 86.35
CA ARG A 2 -22.02 -17.98 85.36
C ARG A 2 -21.51 -16.69 86.03
N PRO A 3 -20.34 -16.15 85.65
CA PRO A 3 -20.25 -15.14 84.57
C PRO A 3 -19.09 -15.42 83.57
N CYS A 4 -19.18 -15.07 82.27
CA CYS A 4 -18.82 -13.77 81.64
C CYS A 4 -17.32 -13.42 81.85
N SER A 5 -16.46 -13.07 80.88
CA SER A 5 -16.63 -12.31 79.63
C SER A 5 -15.32 -12.30 78.82
N ARG A 6 -15.45 -12.42 77.48
CA ARG A 6 -14.79 -11.71 76.34
C ARG A 6 -13.33 -11.23 76.39
N LEU A 7 -12.62 -11.47 75.28
CA LEU A 7 -11.72 -10.59 74.47
C LEU A 7 -10.56 -11.45 73.92
N ALA A 8 -10.07 -11.39 72.69
CA ALA A 8 -10.38 -10.72 71.43
C ALA A 8 -9.40 -11.37 70.44
N ALA A 9 -9.88 -12.14 69.46
CA ALA A 9 -9.02 -12.72 68.44
C ALA A 9 -8.85 -11.70 67.30
N ALA A 10 -7.68 -11.08 67.22
CA ALA A 10 -7.28 -10.26 66.09
C ALA A 10 -6.94 -11.18 64.91
N LEU A 11 -7.82 -11.23 63.91
CA LEU A 11 -7.56 -11.91 62.64
C LEU A 11 -6.87 -10.93 61.70
N ALA A 12 -5.56 -11.07 61.54
CA ALA A 12 -4.79 -10.31 60.56
C ALA A 12 -5.15 -10.81 59.14
N LEU A 13 -5.88 -9.99 58.39
CA LEU A 13 -6.16 -10.21 56.98
C LEU A 13 -4.90 -9.83 56.17
N VAL A 14 -4.10 -10.82 55.80
CA VAL A 14 -2.98 -10.62 54.86
C VAL A 14 -3.60 -10.40 53.48
N LEU A 15 -3.63 -9.13 53.05
CA LEU A 15 -4.01 -8.72 51.71
C LEU A 15 -2.90 -9.16 50.75
N ALA A 16 -3.08 -10.28 50.08
CA ALA A 16 -2.18 -10.74 49.03
C ALA A 16 -2.38 -9.85 47.79
N CYS A 17 -1.59 -8.78 47.68
CA CYS A 17 -1.36 -8.10 46.41
C CYS A 17 -0.55 -9.03 45.50
N ALA A 18 -1.25 -9.91 44.78
CA ALA A 18 -0.65 -10.57 43.62
C ALA A 18 -0.46 -9.51 42.53
N PRO A 19 0.76 -9.27 42.04
CA PRO A 19 0.97 -8.40 40.88
C PRO A 19 0.36 -9.11 39.67
N VAL A 20 -0.76 -8.61 39.17
CA VAL A 20 -1.27 -9.01 37.86
C VAL A 20 -0.23 -8.49 36.86
N PRO A 21 0.47 -9.36 36.12
CA PRO A 21 1.34 -8.88 35.06
C PRO A 21 0.43 -8.19 34.05
N LEU A 22 0.61 -6.88 33.93
CA LEU A 22 0.04 -6.09 32.84
C LEU A 22 0.75 -6.60 31.58
N LEU A 23 0.21 -7.66 30.97
CA LEU A 23 0.60 -8.03 29.62
C LEU A 23 0.26 -6.81 28.77
N ALA A 24 1.31 -6.10 28.33
CA ALA A 24 1.19 -5.09 27.31
C ALA A 24 0.59 -5.80 26.11
N GLN A 25 -0.72 -5.64 25.93
CA GLN A 25 -1.40 -6.10 24.74
C GLN A 25 -0.82 -5.23 23.63
N GLU A 26 0.07 -5.81 22.80
CA GLU A 26 0.44 -5.19 21.54
C GLU A 26 -0.87 -4.87 20.85
N VAL A 27 -1.20 -3.59 20.77
CA VAL A 27 -2.36 -3.14 20.01
C VAL A 27 -2.03 -3.53 18.58
N ALA A 28 -2.62 -4.64 18.13
CA ALA A 28 -2.45 -5.12 16.77
C ALA A 28 -2.77 -3.95 15.86
N ASP A 29 -1.77 -3.56 15.05
CA ASP A 29 -1.91 -2.46 14.12
C ASP A 29 -3.05 -2.80 13.16
N GLN A 30 -4.14 -2.04 13.23
CA GLN A 30 -5.33 -2.29 12.43
C GLN A 30 -5.18 -1.79 10.99
N ARG A 31 -4.05 -1.12 10.68
CA ARG A 31 -3.76 -0.64 9.33
C ARG A 31 -3.45 -1.82 8.40
N PRO A 32 -3.94 -1.79 7.14
CA PRO A 32 -3.55 -2.78 6.14
C PRO A 32 -2.03 -2.79 5.93
N ALA A 33 -1.48 -3.98 5.70
CA ALA A 33 -0.07 -4.12 5.37
C ALA A 33 0.21 -3.59 3.95
N LEU A 34 1.28 -2.80 3.81
CA LEU A 34 1.83 -2.38 2.52
C LEU A 34 3.26 -2.87 2.39
N ALA A 35 3.46 -3.85 1.50
CA ALA A 35 4.81 -4.29 1.16
C ALA A 35 5.54 -3.17 0.40
N LEU A 36 6.80 -2.93 0.74
CA LEU A 36 7.66 -1.93 0.10
C LEU A 36 8.91 -2.58 -0.44
N MET A 37 9.22 -2.35 -1.72
CA MET A 37 10.51 -2.71 -2.30
C MET A 37 11.03 -1.54 -3.14
N GLY A 38 12.34 -1.28 -3.12
CA GLY A 38 12.87 -0.22 -3.95
C GLY A 38 14.29 0.14 -3.63
N THR A 39 14.90 0.92 -4.51
CA THR A 39 16.17 1.58 -4.21
C THR A 39 15.98 3.02 -3.74
N VAL A 40 14.79 3.61 -3.94
CA VAL A 40 14.40 4.81 -3.21
C VAL A 40 14.26 4.45 -1.72
N PRO A 41 14.99 5.11 -0.81
CA PRO A 41 15.09 4.69 0.58
C PRO A 41 13.90 5.17 1.43
N ILE A 42 12.67 4.85 1.01
CA ILE A 42 11.44 5.27 1.70
C ILE A 42 11.45 4.79 3.16
N TYR A 43 11.69 3.49 3.40
CA TYR A 43 11.58 2.94 4.75
C TYR A 43 12.78 3.34 5.63
N TRP A 44 14.02 3.12 5.16
CA TRP A 44 15.21 3.31 6.00
C TRP A 44 15.81 4.72 5.95
N GLY A 45 15.40 5.55 5.00
CA GLY A 45 16.09 6.79 4.68
C GLY A 45 17.49 6.56 4.12
N GLU A 46 18.20 7.63 3.79
CA GLU A 46 19.64 7.54 3.54
C GLU A 46 20.38 7.38 4.88
N ALA A 47 20.41 6.17 5.42
CA ALA A 47 21.25 5.83 6.57
C ALA A 47 22.64 5.33 6.10
N ALA A 48 23.74 5.75 6.73
CA ALA A 48 25.08 5.31 6.33
C ALA A 48 25.38 3.94 6.94
N GLY A 49 24.67 3.57 8.00
CA GLY A 49 24.73 2.27 8.64
C GLY A 49 23.64 2.12 9.69
N ILE A 50 23.62 0.94 10.33
CA ILE A 50 22.69 0.62 11.42
C ILE A 50 22.84 1.61 12.58
N ASP A 51 24.05 2.11 12.83
CA ASP A 51 24.33 3.08 13.89
C ASP A 51 23.53 4.39 13.73
N ASP A 52 23.37 4.90 12.49
CA ASP A 52 22.57 6.10 12.22
C ASP A 52 21.07 5.87 12.47
N VAL A 53 20.59 4.65 12.17
CA VAL A 53 19.20 4.26 12.41
C VAL A 53 18.95 4.13 13.91
N LEU A 54 19.86 3.47 14.64
CA LEU A 54 19.78 3.31 16.10
C LEU A 54 19.93 4.63 16.85
N ALA A 55 20.77 5.54 16.35
CA ALA A 55 20.93 6.88 16.91
C ALA A 55 19.74 7.81 16.57
N GLY A 56 18.83 7.39 15.67
CA GLY A 56 17.70 8.19 15.23
C GLY A 56 18.10 9.41 14.39
N THR A 57 19.32 9.42 13.86
CA THR A 57 19.90 10.53 13.08
C THR A 57 19.75 10.34 11.57
N ALA A 58 19.28 9.17 11.13
CA ALA A 58 18.95 8.93 9.72
C ALA A 58 17.86 9.91 9.23
N HIS A 59 18.11 10.56 8.09
CA HIS A 59 17.12 11.43 7.46
C HIS A 59 15.95 10.56 6.99
N ARG A 60 14.79 10.71 7.63
CA ARG A 60 13.60 9.94 7.28
C ARG A 60 13.00 10.48 5.99
N HIS A 61 12.71 9.59 5.07
CA HIS A 61 12.05 9.95 3.82
C HIS A 61 10.62 10.46 4.10
N TRP A 62 10.26 11.61 3.52
CA TRP A 62 8.95 12.25 3.75
C TRP A 62 7.78 11.30 3.42
N ALA A 63 7.87 10.55 2.32
CA ALA A 63 6.82 9.62 1.87
C ALA A 63 6.52 8.52 2.89
N ARG A 64 7.49 8.15 3.75
CA ARG A 64 7.26 7.16 4.81
C ARG A 64 6.20 7.64 5.78
N ALA A 65 6.32 8.90 6.23
CA ALA A 65 5.39 9.47 7.19
C ALA A 65 3.97 9.55 6.63
N GLU A 66 3.84 9.83 5.33
CA GLU A 66 2.55 9.87 4.64
C GLU A 66 1.94 8.46 4.48
N LEU A 67 2.72 7.47 4.04
CA LEU A 67 2.23 6.09 3.89
C LEU A 67 1.89 5.44 5.23
N GLU A 68 2.66 5.71 6.30
CA GLU A 68 2.37 5.19 7.64
C GLU A 68 1.06 5.74 8.21
N ARG A 69 0.44 6.77 7.63
CA ARG A 69 -0.88 7.24 8.09
C ARG A 69 -1.95 6.17 7.92
N ASP A 70 -1.88 5.44 6.81
CA ASP A 70 -2.91 4.53 6.37
C ASP A 70 -2.45 3.06 6.33
N PHE A 71 -1.14 2.80 6.37
CA PHE A 71 -0.57 1.46 6.24
C PHE A 71 0.40 1.07 7.36
N ALA A 72 0.47 -0.23 7.61
CA ALA A 72 1.58 -0.87 8.29
C ALA A 72 2.64 -1.26 7.24
N LEU A 73 3.76 -0.55 7.19
CA LEU A 73 4.78 -0.75 6.16
C LEU A 73 5.62 -2.01 6.41
N VAL A 74 5.74 -2.86 5.39
CA VAL A 74 6.51 -4.11 5.42
C VAL A 74 7.64 -4.04 4.38
N PRO A 75 8.89 -3.72 4.76
CA PRO A 75 9.99 -3.66 3.81
C PRO A 75 10.38 -5.06 3.32
N LEU A 76 10.54 -5.21 2.00
CA LEU A 76 10.97 -6.44 1.32
C LEU A 76 12.23 -6.17 0.48
N ASP A 77 13.27 -6.97 0.72
CA ASP A 77 14.52 -6.90 -0.06
C ASP A 77 14.57 -7.94 -1.20
N TYR A 78 13.67 -8.93 -1.18
CA TYR A 78 13.60 -10.04 -2.14
C TYR A 78 12.15 -10.47 -2.39
N LEU A 79 11.76 -10.65 -3.66
CA LEU A 79 10.40 -11.01 -4.06
C LEU A 79 10.26 -12.51 -4.34
N SER A 80 10.41 -13.35 -3.31
CA SER A 80 10.06 -14.77 -3.43
C SER A 80 8.55 -14.99 -3.31
N ALA A 81 8.09 -16.19 -3.69
CA ALA A 81 6.69 -16.58 -3.48
C ALA A 81 6.31 -16.54 -1.99
N GLU A 82 7.22 -16.93 -1.10
CA GLU A 82 7.02 -16.90 0.35
C GLU A 82 7.00 -15.47 0.90
N ALA A 83 7.85 -14.57 0.40
CA ALA A 83 7.88 -13.18 0.84
C ALA A 83 6.62 -12.42 0.42
N LEU A 84 6.08 -12.75 -0.77
CA LEU A 84 4.84 -12.18 -1.30
C LEU A 84 3.58 -12.87 -0.72
N ALA A 85 3.71 -14.05 -0.12
CA ALA A 85 2.59 -14.75 0.47
C ALA A 85 1.96 -13.94 1.61
N GLY A 86 0.65 -13.76 1.56
CA GLY A 86 -0.10 -12.95 2.53
C GLY A 86 -0.07 -11.45 2.26
N GLN A 87 0.74 -10.97 1.31
CA GLN A 87 0.69 -9.58 0.87
C GLN A 87 -0.41 -9.39 -0.17
N THR A 88 -1.22 -8.34 0.00
CA THR A 88 -2.26 -7.95 -0.96
C THR A 88 -1.87 -6.73 -1.79
N THR A 89 -0.99 -5.89 -1.24
CA THR A 89 -0.51 -4.66 -1.87
C THR A 89 1.01 -4.56 -1.81
N LEU A 90 1.60 -4.02 -2.88
CA LEU A 90 3.03 -3.80 -3.00
C LEU A 90 3.27 -2.44 -3.67
N LEU A 91 4.12 -1.62 -3.07
CA LEU A 91 4.67 -0.42 -3.71
C LEU A 91 6.14 -0.68 -4.03
N MET A 92 6.48 -0.55 -5.32
CA MET A 92 7.85 -0.62 -5.81
C MET A 92 8.34 0.75 -6.25
N ALA A 93 9.39 1.27 -5.60
CA ALA A 93 9.95 2.59 -5.93
C ALA A 93 11.38 2.46 -6.45
N GLN A 94 11.54 2.63 -7.77
CA GLN A 94 12.80 2.43 -8.48
C GLN A 94 13.49 1.11 -8.10
N PRO A 95 12.85 -0.04 -8.37
CA PRO A 95 13.40 -1.33 -7.97
C PRO A 95 14.73 -1.61 -8.69
N ARG A 96 15.60 -2.35 -8.00
CA ARG A 96 16.78 -2.95 -8.64
C ARG A 96 16.35 -3.95 -9.71
N GLY A 97 17.30 -4.37 -10.54
CA GLY A 97 17.12 -5.52 -11.41
C GLY A 97 16.62 -6.74 -10.62
N LEU A 98 15.53 -7.33 -11.10
CA LEU A 98 14.95 -8.54 -10.52
C LEU A 98 15.60 -9.78 -11.14
N SER A 99 15.84 -10.80 -10.31
CA SER A 99 16.25 -12.11 -10.78
C SER A 99 15.12 -12.80 -11.57
N ALA A 100 15.44 -13.88 -12.30
CA ALA A 100 14.43 -14.63 -13.04
C ALA A 100 13.32 -15.19 -12.12
N GLU A 101 13.71 -15.66 -10.94
CA GLU A 101 12.77 -16.15 -9.91
C GLU A 101 11.83 -15.05 -9.43
N GLU A 102 12.37 -13.87 -9.10
CA GLU A 102 11.56 -12.72 -8.64
C GLU A 102 10.60 -12.22 -9.72
N ASN A 103 11.03 -12.19 -10.99
CA ASN A 103 10.14 -11.83 -12.10
C ASN A 103 8.95 -12.80 -12.21
N VAL A 104 9.20 -14.11 -12.04
CA VAL A 104 8.15 -15.14 -12.08
C VAL A 104 7.23 -15.04 -10.87
N ALA A 105 7.79 -14.88 -9.67
CA ALA A 105 7.03 -14.76 -8.44
C ALA A 105 6.13 -13.52 -8.44
N LEU A 106 6.66 -12.37 -8.88
CA LEU A 106 5.90 -11.13 -8.99
C LEU A 106 4.77 -11.24 -10.03
N ASP A 107 5.05 -11.76 -11.24
CA ASP A 107 4.00 -11.99 -12.26
C ASP A 107 2.91 -12.93 -11.74
N ALA A 108 3.29 -14.02 -11.07
CA ALA A 108 2.35 -14.99 -10.51
C ALA A 108 1.50 -14.36 -9.40
N TRP A 109 2.10 -13.58 -8.51
CA TRP A 109 1.40 -12.90 -7.42
C TRP A 109 0.41 -11.85 -7.94
N VAL A 110 0.81 -11.01 -8.91
CA VAL A 110 -0.11 -10.06 -9.56
C VAL A 110 -1.26 -10.84 -10.21
N ARG A 111 -0.97 -11.89 -11.00
CA ARG A 111 -2.01 -12.70 -11.66
C ARG A 111 -3.01 -13.32 -10.68
N GLN A 112 -2.61 -13.56 -9.44
CA GLN A 112 -3.44 -14.12 -8.38
C GLN A 112 -4.27 -13.07 -7.60
N GLY A 113 -4.15 -11.78 -7.93
CA GLY A 113 -4.93 -10.71 -7.30
C GLY A 113 -4.11 -9.65 -6.59
N GLY A 114 -2.77 -9.75 -6.63
CA GLY A 114 -1.89 -8.71 -6.07
C GLY A 114 -2.10 -7.35 -6.73
N ARG A 115 -1.99 -6.28 -5.94
CA ARG A 115 -2.06 -4.89 -6.41
C ARG A 115 -0.70 -4.22 -6.30
N LEU A 116 -0.15 -3.80 -7.44
CA LEU A 116 1.18 -3.19 -7.52
C LEU A 116 1.08 -1.71 -7.91
N LEU A 117 1.71 -0.84 -7.13
CA LEU A 117 2.06 0.52 -7.54
C LEU A 117 3.57 0.56 -7.82
N LEU A 118 3.96 0.83 -9.06
CA LEU A 118 5.36 0.82 -9.50
C LEU A 118 5.78 2.20 -10.00
N PHE A 119 6.80 2.79 -9.36
CA PHE A 119 7.53 3.95 -9.87
C PHE A 119 8.80 3.47 -10.56
N ALA A 120 8.92 3.74 -11.85
CA ALA A 120 10.06 3.35 -12.67
C ALA A 120 10.53 4.55 -13.49
N ASP A 121 11.70 5.06 -13.15
CA ASP A 121 12.34 6.21 -13.77
C ASP A 121 13.44 5.74 -14.73
N PRO A 122 13.39 6.14 -16.02
CA PRO A 122 14.48 5.85 -16.95
C PRO A 122 15.72 6.73 -16.73
N LEU A 123 15.59 7.84 -16.00
CA LEU A 123 16.69 8.73 -15.65
C LEU A 123 16.43 9.35 -14.28
N MET A 124 16.70 8.57 -13.22
CA MET A 124 16.53 9.03 -11.85
C MET A 124 17.45 10.24 -11.58
N THR A 125 16.83 11.40 -11.42
CA THR A 125 17.53 12.68 -11.21
C THR A 125 17.72 13.03 -9.73
N GLY A 126 17.29 12.16 -8.83
CA GLY A 126 17.35 12.42 -7.39
C GLY A 126 18.77 12.62 -6.87
N GLU A 127 18.92 13.61 -6.00
CA GLU A 127 20.18 13.86 -5.30
C GLU A 127 20.43 12.72 -4.30
N SER A 128 21.68 12.29 -4.17
CA SER A 128 22.05 11.31 -3.16
C SER A 128 23.37 11.71 -2.53
N ARG A 129 23.47 11.56 -1.22
CA ARG A 129 24.73 11.81 -0.51
C ARG A 129 25.81 10.77 -0.83
N PHE A 130 25.45 9.67 -1.46
CA PHE A 130 26.37 8.59 -1.80
C PHE A 130 26.96 8.76 -3.21
N PRO A 131 28.24 8.40 -3.42
CA PRO A 131 28.86 8.53 -4.74
C PRO A 131 28.25 7.55 -5.75
N LEU A 132 28.39 7.85 -7.05
CA LEU A 132 28.01 6.96 -8.13
C LEU A 132 28.63 5.56 -7.94
N GLY A 133 27.80 4.52 -8.05
CA GLY A 133 28.19 3.12 -7.83
C GLY A 133 28.01 2.59 -6.39
N ASP A 134 27.66 3.43 -5.42
CA ASP A 134 27.28 2.97 -4.07
C ASP A 134 25.91 2.27 -4.11
N ARG A 135 25.80 1.09 -3.49
CA ARG A 135 24.57 0.27 -3.49
C ARG A 135 23.41 0.91 -2.72
N ARG A 136 23.68 1.89 -1.86
CA ARG A 136 22.68 2.63 -1.08
C ARG A 136 22.08 3.80 -1.87
N ARG A 137 22.70 4.18 -2.98
CA ARG A 137 22.16 5.19 -3.90
C ARG A 137 21.01 4.58 -4.71
N PRO A 138 19.90 5.31 -4.95
CA PRO A 138 18.88 4.89 -5.90
C PRO A 138 19.49 4.56 -7.26
N GLN A 139 18.94 3.54 -7.93
CA GLN A 139 19.40 3.16 -9.27
C GLN A 139 19.03 4.25 -10.28
N ASP A 140 19.96 4.55 -11.18
CA ASP A 140 19.76 5.58 -12.21
C ASP A 140 18.67 5.18 -13.22
N VAL A 141 18.43 3.88 -13.41
CA VAL A 141 17.46 3.33 -14.38
C VAL A 141 16.75 2.10 -13.79
N ALA A 142 15.44 2.01 -13.96
CA ALA A 142 14.67 0.82 -13.61
C ALA A 142 14.90 -0.34 -14.62
N LEU A 143 15.38 -1.49 -14.14
CA LEU A 143 15.71 -2.66 -14.97
C LEU A 143 14.63 -3.75 -14.91
N LEU A 144 13.44 -3.46 -15.45
CA LEU A 144 12.27 -4.35 -15.39
C LEU A 144 11.83 -4.92 -16.75
N SER A 145 12.65 -4.78 -17.80
CA SER A 145 12.26 -5.06 -19.19
C SER A 145 11.62 -6.44 -19.43
N PRO A 146 12.11 -7.56 -18.86
CA PRO A 146 11.50 -8.87 -19.09
C PRO A 146 10.06 -8.97 -18.58
N LEU A 147 9.77 -8.37 -17.41
CA LEU A 147 8.44 -8.37 -16.81
C LEU A 147 7.50 -7.45 -17.58
N LEU A 148 7.96 -6.23 -17.88
CA LEU A 148 7.19 -5.24 -18.65
C LEU A 148 6.80 -5.80 -20.02
N ALA A 149 7.75 -6.39 -20.75
CA ALA A 149 7.50 -6.96 -22.07
C ALA A 149 6.47 -8.10 -22.03
N ARG A 150 6.48 -8.91 -20.96
CA ARG A 150 5.49 -9.97 -20.73
C ARG A 150 4.09 -9.40 -20.50
N TRP A 151 3.99 -8.23 -19.87
CA TRP A 151 2.73 -7.50 -19.68
C TRP A 151 2.35 -6.66 -20.91
N GLY A 152 3.16 -6.65 -21.96
CA GLY A 152 2.92 -5.89 -23.19
C GLY A 152 3.35 -4.42 -23.11
N LEU A 153 4.20 -4.07 -22.16
CA LEU A 153 4.70 -2.71 -21.95
C LEU A 153 6.18 -2.57 -22.24
N GLU A 154 6.55 -1.36 -22.63
CA GLU A 154 7.93 -0.89 -22.70
C GLU A 154 8.03 0.49 -22.05
N LEU A 155 9.09 0.72 -21.26
CA LEU A 155 9.44 2.05 -20.77
C LEU A 155 10.43 2.69 -21.74
N THR A 156 10.03 3.79 -22.35
CA THR A 156 10.89 4.56 -23.27
C THR A 156 11.28 5.89 -22.65
N PHE A 157 12.36 6.49 -23.15
CA PHE A 157 12.86 7.78 -22.69
C PHE A 157 13.17 8.67 -23.89
N ASP A 158 12.75 9.93 -23.81
CA ASP A 158 13.07 10.95 -24.80
C ASP A 158 14.13 11.90 -24.21
N GLU A 159 15.32 11.90 -24.78
CA GLU A 159 16.42 12.78 -24.36
C GLU A 159 16.17 14.26 -24.72
N VAL A 160 15.24 14.54 -25.64
CA VAL A 160 14.94 15.89 -26.15
C VAL A 160 13.80 16.55 -25.38
N GLN A 161 13.63 16.20 -24.10
CA GLN A 161 12.65 16.83 -23.21
C GLN A 161 13.26 18.00 -22.43
N PRO A 162 12.44 18.97 -21.95
CA PRO A 162 12.95 20.05 -21.13
C PRO A 162 13.56 19.53 -19.83
N ALA A 163 14.76 20.01 -19.51
CA ALA A 163 15.41 19.69 -18.25
C ALA A 163 14.72 20.40 -17.06
N GLY A 164 14.76 19.73 -15.90
CA GLY A 164 14.27 20.28 -14.63
C GLY A 164 12.84 19.87 -14.27
N PRO A 165 12.34 20.31 -13.10
CA PRO A 165 11.02 19.93 -12.61
C PRO A 165 9.89 20.44 -13.50
N GLN A 166 8.91 19.58 -13.75
CA GLN A 166 7.68 19.91 -14.48
C GLN A 166 6.46 19.38 -13.72
N LEU A 167 5.29 19.83 -14.12
CA LEU A 167 4.01 19.26 -13.70
C LEU A 167 3.35 18.61 -14.91
N ALA A 168 3.02 17.33 -14.80
CA ALA A 168 2.17 16.64 -15.76
C ALA A 168 0.73 16.67 -15.25
N ASP A 169 -0.23 16.97 -16.14
CA ASP A 169 -1.65 16.89 -15.80
C ASP A 169 -2.15 15.46 -15.99
N HIS A 170 -2.81 14.92 -14.96
CA HIS A 170 -3.49 13.65 -15.04
C HIS A 170 -4.94 13.80 -14.59
N PHE A 171 -5.83 14.05 -15.55
CA PHE A 171 -7.26 14.27 -15.31
C PHE A 171 -7.57 15.40 -14.30
N GLY A 172 -6.75 16.45 -14.26
CA GLY A 172 -6.91 17.58 -13.35
C GLY A 172 -6.07 17.51 -12.08
N ASP A 173 -5.39 16.39 -11.82
CA ASP A 173 -4.46 16.23 -10.71
C ASP A 173 -3.01 16.43 -11.19
N PRO A 174 -2.25 17.37 -10.62
CA PRO A 174 -0.87 17.63 -11.03
C PRO A 174 0.09 16.59 -10.43
N LEU A 175 0.87 15.94 -11.29
CA LEU A 175 1.96 15.04 -10.90
C LEU A 175 3.30 15.73 -11.16
N PRO A 176 4.14 15.93 -10.13
CA PRO A 176 5.49 16.47 -10.31
C PRO A 176 6.38 15.43 -10.97
N VAL A 177 7.02 15.82 -12.07
CA VAL A 177 7.88 14.96 -12.88
C VAL A 177 9.20 15.63 -13.21
N GLN A 178 10.24 14.85 -13.50
CA GLN A 178 11.54 15.36 -13.94
C GLN A 178 12.27 14.33 -14.77
N MET A 179 12.57 14.65 -16.04
CA MET A 179 13.20 13.70 -16.97
C MET A 179 12.44 12.36 -17.07
N ARG A 180 11.11 12.43 -17.10
CA ARG A 180 10.24 11.24 -17.08
C ARG A 180 10.42 10.36 -18.32
N GLY A 181 10.05 9.10 -18.16
CA GLY A 181 9.80 8.18 -19.25
C GLY A 181 8.39 8.26 -19.82
N VAL A 182 8.15 7.38 -20.78
CA VAL A 182 6.87 7.19 -21.43
C VAL A 182 6.61 5.69 -21.60
N TRP A 183 5.48 5.22 -21.07
CA TRP A 183 4.99 3.87 -21.32
C TRP A 183 4.52 3.72 -22.76
N ARG A 184 4.94 2.63 -23.41
CA ARG A 184 4.52 2.23 -24.75
C ARG A 184 3.88 0.85 -24.69
N ASP A 185 2.83 0.70 -25.47
CA ASP A 185 2.18 -0.58 -25.72
C ASP A 185 2.95 -1.32 -26.83
N LEU A 186 3.37 -2.55 -26.55
CA LEU A 186 4.02 -3.43 -27.51
C LEU A 186 3.03 -4.15 -28.44
N GLY A 187 1.73 -4.05 -28.16
CA GLY A 187 0.66 -4.69 -28.94
C GLY A 187 0.63 -6.22 -28.83
N THR A 188 1.35 -6.78 -27.86
CA THR A 188 1.47 -8.24 -27.64
C THR A 188 0.35 -8.79 -26.75
N THR A 189 -0.23 -7.95 -25.89
CA THR A 189 -1.37 -8.27 -25.03
C THR A 189 -2.39 -7.12 -25.09
N ARG A 190 -3.51 -7.26 -24.36
CA ARG A 190 -4.46 -6.16 -24.11
C ARG A 190 -4.68 -5.95 -22.61
N GLU A 191 -3.67 -6.28 -21.81
CA GLU A 191 -3.74 -6.25 -20.35
C GLU A 191 -3.61 -4.81 -19.82
N CYS A 192 -3.03 -3.89 -20.60
CA CYS A 192 -2.70 -2.53 -20.15
C CYS A 192 -3.40 -1.43 -20.97
N ALA A 193 -3.79 -0.35 -20.27
CA ALA A 193 -4.26 0.90 -20.82
C ALA A 193 -3.30 2.03 -20.45
N ILE A 194 -2.89 2.82 -21.45
CA ILE A 194 -1.93 3.93 -21.29
C ILE A 194 -2.67 5.24 -21.58
N PRO A 195 -3.16 5.96 -20.55
CA PRO A 195 -3.85 7.23 -20.75
C PRO A 195 -2.89 8.37 -21.13
N GLY A 196 -3.45 9.41 -21.76
CA GLY A 196 -2.76 10.68 -21.98
C GLY A 196 -1.46 10.56 -22.77
N ASP A 197 -0.39 11.12 -22.23
CA ASP A 197 0.95 11.17 -22.81
C ASP A 197 1.84 9.96 -22.44
N GLY A 198 1.29 8.99 -21.70
CA GLY A 198 1.99 7.77 -21.30
C GLY A 198 2.84 7.89 -20.05
N LEU A 199 2.63 8.91 -19.20
CA LEU A 199 3.21 8.94 -17.85
C LEU A 199 2.73 7.76 -16.98
N LEU A 200 1.44 7.42 -17.07
CA LEU A 200 0.85 6.30 -16.32
C LEU A 200 0.49 5.14 -17.26
N ALA A 201 0.52 3.93 -16.71
CA ALA A 201 -0.09 2.75 -17.32
C ALA A 201 -0.89 1.99 -16.27
N HIS A 202 -2.13 1.63 -16.62
CA HIS A 202 -3.03 0.83 -15.78
C HIS A 202 -3.21 -0.54 -16.41
N CYS A 203 -2.78 -1.59 -15.71
CA CYS A 203 -2.87 -2.95 -16.19
C CYS A 203 -3.79 -3.80 -15.32
N VAL A 204 -4.61 -4.62 -15.97
CA VAL A 204 -5.37 -5.72 -15.35
C VAL A 204 -4.74 -7.02 -15.82
N ILE A 205 -4.04 -7.69 -14.92
CA ILE A 205 -3.21 -8.85 -15.23
C ILE A 205 -3.72 -10.03 -14.42
N GLY A 206 -4.35 -10.99 -15.08
CA GLY A 206 -5.10 -12.04 -14.36
C GLY A 206 -6.18 -11.43 -13.48
N ALA A 207 -6.14 -11.73 -12.18
CA ALA A 207 -7.06 -11.15 -11.18
C ALA A 207 -6.52 -9.87 -10.52
N GLY A 208 -5.26 -9.51 -10.74
CA GLY A 208 -4.62 -8.37 -10.09
C GLY A 208 -4.57 -7.12 -10.95
N GLN A 209 -4.00 -6.07 -10.36
CA GLN A 209 -3.93 -4.74 -10.95
C GLN A 209 -2.54 -4.16 -10.75
N VAL A 210 -2.06 -3.44 -11.76
CA VAL A 210 -0.78 -2.72 -11.70
C VAL A 210 -1.00 -1.30 -12.16
N LEU A 211 -0.62 -0.34 -11.32
CA LEU A 211 -0.45 1.06 -11.69
C LEU A 211 1.04 1.35 -11.82
N LEU A 212 1.46 1.73 -13.01
CA LEU A 212 2.85 2.09 -13.30
C LEU A 212 2.97 3.59 -13.52
N VAL A 213 4.02 4.18 -12.95
CA VAL A 213 4.41 5.59 -13.10
C VAL A 213 5.78 5.61 -13.77
N ALA A 214 5.88 6.28 -14.92
CA ALA A 214 7.11 6.40 -15.71
C ALA A 214 8.09 7.45 -15.15
N ASP A 215 8.09 7.65 -13.83
CA ASP A 215 8.95 8.58 -13.12
C ASP A 215 8.99 8.15 -11.64
N ALA A 216 10.10 8.38 -10.96
CA ALA A 216 10.25 8.19 -9.53
C ALA A 216 10.81 9.43 -8.83
N ALA A 217 11.17 10.48 -9.57
CA ALA A 217 11.82 11.65 -9.03
C ALA A 217 10.95 12.39 -8.00
N MET A 218 9.61 12.29 -8.06
CA MET A 218 8.74 12.85 -7.02
C MET A 218 9.04 12.28 -5.62
N LEU A 219 9.53 11.03 -5.56
CA LEU A 219 9.96 10.32 -4.36
C LEU A 219 11.43 10.58 -4.02
N ASP A 220 11.97 11.73 -4.40
CA ASP A 220 13.29 12.16 -3.94
C ASP A 220 13.28 12.40 -2.43
N ILE A 221 14.39 12.06 -1.77
CA ILE A 221 14.56 12.19 -0.31
C ILE A 221 14.61 13.66 0.11
N ASP A 222 15.13 14.54 -0.73
CA ASP A 222 15.19 15.99 -0.49
C ASP A 222 13.80 16.68 -0.64
N GLY A 223 12.76 15.89 -0.94
CA GLY A 223 11.37 16.31 -1.05
C GLY A 223 10.63 16.50 0.30
N PRO A 224 9.30 16.74 0.25
CA PRO A 224 8.45 16.65 -0.93
C PRO A 224 8.55 17.88 -1.82
N ARG A 225 8.53 17.66 -3.13
CA ARG A 225 8.28 18.73 -4.10
C ARG A 225 6.84 19.22 -4.03
N GLU A 226 6.57 20.38 -4.62
CA GLU A 226 5.21 20.88 -4.75
C GLU A 226 4.31 19.79 -5.39
N HIS A 227 3.11 19.62 -4.84
CA HIS A 227 2.14 18.58 -5.21
C HIS A 227 2.52 17.11 -4.93
N ALA A 228 3.77 16.79 -4.54
CA ALA A 228 4.21 15.40 -4.40
C ALA A 228 3.41 14.59 -3.36
N VAL A 229 3.03 15.23 -2.24
CA VAL A 229 2.20 14.58 -1.20
C VAL A 229 0.81 14.24 -1.74
N ALA A 230 0.14 15.20 -2.38
CA ALA A 230 -1.19 14.99 -2.93
C ALA A 230 -1.18 13.93 -4.05
N ALA A 231 -0.18 13.99 -4.93
CA ALA A 231 0.02 13.02 -6.00
C ALA A 231 0.29 11.61 -5.44
N LEU A 232 1.10 11.48 -4.38
CA LEU A 232 1.37 10.18 -3.75
C LEU A 232 0.08 9.56 -3.19
N HIS A 233 -0.73 10.35 -2.46
CA HIS A 233 -2.01 9.85 -1.93
C HIS A 233 -2.93 9.41 -3.06
N TRP A 234 -3.05 10.21 -4.11
CA TRP A 234 -3.86 9.86 -5.27
C TRP A 234 -3.39 8.54 -5.92
N LEU A 235 -2.09 8.38 -6.16
CA LEU A 235 -1.52 7.17 -6.75
C LEU A 235 -1.73 5.93 -5.89
N VAL A 236 -1.60 6.07 -4.57
CA VAL A 236 -1.84 4.99 -3.60
C VAL A 236 -3.32 4.59 -3.58
N GLU A 237 -4.23 5.55 -3.52
CA GLU A 237 -5.67 5.31 -3.54
C GLU A 237 -6.10 4.58 -4.81
N HIS A 238 -5.61 5.02 -5.97
CA HIS A 238 -5.99 4.45 -7.28
C HIS A 238 -5.27 3.14 -7.60
N GLY A 239 -3.98 3.03 -7.27
CA GLY A 239 -3.15 1.87 -7.61
C GLY A 239 -3.35 0.68 -6.67
N LEU A 240 -3.57 0.96 -5.38
CA LEU A 240 -3.78 -0.08 -4.36
C LEU A 240 -5.27 -0.26 -4.03
N GLY A 241 -6.12 0.56 -4.63
CA GLY A 241 -7.58 0.53 -4.55
C GLY A 241 -8.10 0.68 -3.13
N MET A 242 -7.55 1.65 -2.41
CA MET A 242 -8.11 2.15 -1.15
C MET A 242 -9.34 3.02 -1.44
N THR A 243 -10.44 2.43 -1.86
CA THR A 243 -11.73 2.97 -1.47
C THR A 243 -11.95 2.61 0.00
N ARG A 244 -12.55 3.53 0.77
CA ARG A 244 -12.86 3.40 2.22
C ARG A 244 -13.59 2.09 2.66
N GLU A 245 -13.90 1.18 1.75
CA GLU A 245 -14.47 -0.15 1.97
C GLU A 245 -13.46 -1.16 2.56
N MET A 246 -12.19 -1.20 2.13
CA MET A 246 -11.22 -2.19 2.66
C MET A 246 -10.86 -1.96 4.14
N ALA A 247 -10.90 -0.69 4.59
CA ALA A 247 -10.75 -0.34 6.00
C ALA A 247 -11.95 -0.79 6.86
N ARG A 248 -13.12 -1.02 6.26
CA ARG A 248 -14.32 -1.53 6.95
C ARG A 248 -14.31 -3.06 7.05
N ASP A 249 -13.86 -3.75 6.02
CA ASP A 249 -13.74 -5.21 6.04
C ASP A 249 -12.71 -5.69 7.08
N SER A 250 -11.66 -4.89 7.28
CA SER A 250 -10.64 -5.14 8.33
C SER A 250 -11.16 -4.88 9.76
N ALA A 251 -12.23 -4.09 9.90
CA ALA A 251 -12.82 -3.69 11.18
C ALA A 251 -14.16 -4.39 11.49
N GLY A 252 -14.60 -5.33 10.64
CA GLY A 252 -16.00 -5.70 10.53
C GLY A 252 -16.31 -7.20 10.48
N GLU A 253 -15.66 -8.05 11.29
CA GLU A 253 -16.16 -9.42 11.51
C GLU A 253 -16.13 -9.82 12.99
N SER A 254 -17.02 -9.19 13.76
CA SER A 254 -17.53 -9.77 15.00
C SER A 254 -18.97 -9.35 15.23
N THR A 255 -19.91 -9.96 14.50
CA THR A 255 -21.31 -10.00 14.92
C THR A 255 -21.57 -11.40 15.48
N PRO A 256 -21.88 -11.55 16.78
CA PRO A 256 -22.26 -12.85 17.33
C PRO A 256 -23.59 -13.29 16.76
N GLN A 257 -23.65 -14.53 16.26
CA GLN A 257 -24.89 -15.25 15.99
C GLN A 257 -25.74 -15.31 17.27
N GLY A 258 -26.89 -14.62 17.23
CA GLY A 258 -27.98 -14.79 18.18
C GLY A 258 -29.07 -15.66 17.56
N GLU A 259 -29.18 -16.88 18.07
CA GLU A 259 -30.22 -17.87 17.77
C GLU A 259 -31.64 -17.40 18.15
N ASN A 260 -32.60 -17.82 17.32
CA ASN A 260 -34.01 -18.13 17.60
C ASN A 260 -35.00 -17.04 18.02
N ALA A 261 -35.96 -16.77 17.13
CA ALA A 261 -37.39 -16.89 17.46
C ALA A 261 -38.25 -17.08 16.21
N SER A 262 -38.77 -18.30 16.05
CA SER A 262 -39.86 -18.66 15.15
C SER A 262 -41.20 -18.14 15.72
N ILE A 263 -41.93 -17.30 14.98
CA ILE A 263 -43.39 -17.20 15.12
C ILE A 263 -44.05 -17.11 13.74
N SER A 264 -44.90 -18.10 13.51
CA SER A 264 -45.83 -18.30 12.40
C SER A 264 -46.89 -17.19 12.33
N GLY A 265 -47.24 -16.75 11.12
CA GLY A 265 -48.26 -15.72 10.92
C GLY A 265 -48.70 -15.58 9.46
N THR A 266 -49.55 -16.49 9.03
CA THR A 266 -50.35 -16.42 7.81
C THR A 266 -51.04 -15.07 7.60
N TYR A 267 -50.88 -14.44 6.44
CA TYR A 267 -51.91 -13.54 5.91
C TYR A 267 -52.03 -13.63 4.38
N ARG A 268 -53.28 -13.50 3.97
CA ARG A 268 -53.96 -13.97 2.75
C ARG A 268 -53.89 -12.88 1.67
N ALA A 269 -53.67 -13.28 0.42
CA ALA A 269 -54.01 -12.45 -0.73
C ALA A 269 -55.53 -12.29 -0.85
N PRO A 270 -55.99 -11.21 -1.50
CA PRO A 270 -57.16 -11.34 -2.35
C PRO A 270 -56.89 -10.87 -3.78
N ASP A 271 -57.48 -11.65 -4.68
CA ASP A 271 -57.55 -11.48 -6.12
C ASP A 271 -58.36 -10.26 -6.58
N ALA A 272 -58.18 -9.99 -7.86
CA ALA A 272 -58.70 -8.93 -8.70
C ALA A 272 -60.23 -8.80 -8.82
N HIS A 273 -60.68 -7.58 -9.12
CA HIS A 273 -61.83 -7.16 -9.97
C HIS A 273 -61.77 -5.62 -10.02
N GLY A 274 -61.99 -4.84 -11.08
CA GLY A 274 -62.42 -5.02 -12.46
C GLY A 274 -63.02 -3.66 -12.94
N GLY A 275 -62.65 -3.20 -14.15
CA GLY A 275 -63.53 -2.48 -15.10
C GLY A 275 -63.85 -0.97 -14.96
N HIS A 276 -63.64 -0.26 -16.09
CA HIS A 276 -64.44 0.87 -16.66
C HIS A 276 -64.47 2.20 -15.87
N ASP A 277 -64.55 3.42 -16.43
CA ASP A 277 -64.91 3.93 -17.75
C ASP A 277 -64.48 5.42 -17.89
N SER A 278 -64.31 5.88 -19.15
CA SER A 278 -64.60 7.21 -19.73
C SER A 278 -64.20 8.56 -19.08
N SER A 279 -63.41 9.35 -19.85
CA SER A 279 -63.58 10.74 -20.35
C SER A 279 -64.28 11.85 -19.51
N PRO A 280 -63.97 13.15 -19.71
CA PRO A 280 -63.88 13.85 -21.01
C PRO A 280 -62.49 14.38 -21.40
#